data_AF-A0A6P1TLG0-F1
#
_entry.id   AF-A0A6P1TLG0-F1
#
_cell.length_a   1.000
_cell.length_b   1.000
_cell.length_c   1.000
_cell.angle_alpha   90.00
_cell.angle_beta   90.00
_cell.angle_gamma   90.00
#
_symmetry.space_group_name_H-M   'P 1'
#
loop_
_entity.id
_entity.type
_entity.pdbx_description
1 polymer ?
#
loop_
_entity_poly.entity_id
_entity_poly.type
_entity_poly.pdbx_seq_one_letter_code
_entity_poly.pdbx_strand_id
1 'polypeptide(L)'
;MQLYTALIADVKNSKTYDITERNKIQLYIKDCIDVLNCIFNPKMERLVIFSGGDELQGLFSTTVSAYLYLRLLSLLLFPVQIRAGLGVGAWTVKVENGSSTEQDGPAYHFARKAIEDVYGMQTQRYRIQGEKSDSLLNAILNASYDLCTQQSYLQNFTMLLLEYMYPFTDETNINADKFKALKNLIKDKYDNEIGLKGGKRLNSKNTRQIYRINDGEMNVSDKIWISETDREFEDMLLKKGMAAKISRAIGTTRQNVDKMIKNGNIIAIRSLDLAAIKYILKTYEEN
;
A
#
# COMPACT_ATOMS: atom_id res chain seq x y z
N MET A 1 -1.38 26.17 12.23
CA MET A 1 -1.65 26.06 10.78
C MET A 1 -1.94 24.60 10.49
N GLN A 2 -2.99 24.26 9.74
CA GLN A 2 -3.32 22.86 9.46
C GLN A 2 -2.22 22.23 8.58
N LEU A 3 -1.76 21.04 8.97
CA LEU A 3 -0.80 20.26 8.19
C LEU A 3 -1.54 19.30 7.25
N TYR A 4 -0.99 19.14 6.06
CA TYR A 4 -1.44 18.21 5.03
C TYR A 4 -0.25 17.36 4.60
N THR A 5 -0.54 16.24 3.93
CA THR A 5 0.49 15.37 3.36
C THR A 5 0.30 15.22 1.86
N ALA A 6 1.23 15.73 1.08
CA ALA A 6 1.30 15.44 -0.35
C ALA A 6 2.03 14.11 -0.55
N LEU A 7 1.51 13.29 -1.46
CA LEU A 7 2.12 12.05 -1.93
C LEU A 7 2.55 12.26 -3.37
N ILE A 8 3.81 12.00 -3.67
CA ILE A 8 4.32 11.85 -5.04
C ILE A 8 4.97 10.47 -5.15
N ALA A 9 4.61 9.70 -6.17
CA ALA A 9 5.15 8.35 -6.38
C ALA A 9 5.49 8.10 -7.85
N ASP A 10 6.48 7.25 -8.10
CA ASP A 10 6.94 6.89 -9.44
C ASP A 10 7.16 5.38 -9.56
N VAL A 11 6.86 4.83 -10.73
CA VAL A 11 7.03 3.40 -11.03
C VAL A 11 8.48 3.13 -11.40
N LYS A 12 9.18 2.38 -10.55
CA LYS A 12 10.59 2.06 -10.76
C LYS A 12 10.77 1.21 -12.01
N ASN A 13 11.72 1.61 -12.86
CA ASN A 13 12.11 0.89 -14.07
C ASN A 13 10.94 0.63 -15.04
N SER A 14 9.94 1.53 -15.10
CA SER A 14 8.79 1.43 -16.01
C SER A 14 9.19 1.26 -17.49
N LYS A 15 10.35 1.79 -17.89
CA LYS A 15 10.92 1.69 -19.25
C LYS A 15 11.52 0.31 -19.57
N THR A 16 11.67 -0.58 -18.58
CA THR A 16 12.23 -1.93 -18.78
C THR A 16 11.21 -2.99 -19.15
N TYR A 17 9.92 -2.67 -19.09
CA TYR A 17 8.83 -3.54 -19.53
C TYR A 17 8.63 -3.38 -21.03
N ASP A 18 8.23 -4.45 -21.72
CA ASP A 18 7.78 -4.33 -23.10
C ASP A 18 6.49 -3.50 -23.17
N ILE A 19 6.14 -3.00 -24.36
CA ILE A 19 5.00 -2.10 -24.54
C ILE A 19 3.66 -2.71 -24.10
N THR A 20 3.50 -4.02 -24.24
CA THR A 20 2.26 -4.73 -23.90
C THR A 20 2.15 -4.89 -22.39
N GLU A 21 3.22 -5.34 -21.74
CA GLU A 21 3.33 -5.43 -20.28
C GLU A 21 3.18 -4.05 -19.63
N ARG A 22 3.83 -3.02 -20.19
CA ARG A 22 3.73 -1.64 -19.71
C ARG A 22 2.30 -1.13 -19.75
N ASN A 23 1.58 -1.33 -20.86
CA ASN A 23 0.19 -0.92 -20.99
C ASN A 23 -0.72 -1.64 -19.98
N LYS A 24 -0.53 -2.95 -19.79
CA LYS A 24 -1.27 -3.72 -18.77
C LYS A 24 -1.02 -3.19 -17.37
N ILE A 25 0.23 -2.91 -17.02
CA ILE A 25 0.60 -2.37 -15.72
C ILE A 25 -0.01 -0.98 -15.52
N GLN A 26 0.03 -0.10 -16.52
CA GLN A 26 -0.53 1.24 -16.42
C GLN A 26 -2.06 1.23 -16.25
N LEU A 27 -2.78 0.39 -17.01
CA LEU A 27 -4.22 0.20 -16.83
C LEU A 27 -4.55 -0.31 -15.43
N TYR A 28 -3.81 -1.31 -14.95
CA TYR A 28 -4.01 -1.85 -13.60
C TYR A 28 -3.67 -0.83 -12.49
N ILE A 29 -2.64 0.00 -12.67
CA ILE A 29 -2.33 1.12 -11.75
C ILE A 29 -3.51 2.09 -11.70
N LYS A 30 -4.12 2.42 -12.84
CA LYS A 30 -5.30 3.28 -12.88
C LYS A 30 -6.45 2.68 -12.08
N ASP A 31 -6.77 1.40 -12.29
CA ASP A 31 -7.83 0.71 -11.54
C ASP A 31 -7.53 0.69 -10.03
N CYS A 32 -6.27 0.48 -9.65
CA CYS A 32 -5.83 0.57 -8.26
C CYS A 32 -6.08 1.96 -7.68
N ILE A 33 -5.71 3.02 -8.39
CA ILE A 33 -5.89 4.40 -7.95
C ILE A 33 -7.37 4.73 -7.81
N ASP A 34 -8.22 4.32 -8.74
CA ASP A 34 -9.66 4.61 -8.69
C ASP A 34 -10.29 4.00 -7.42
N VAL A 35 -9.96 2.75 -7.09
CA VAL A 35 -10.45 2.09 -5.88
C VAL A 35 -9.84 2.68 -4.60
N LEU A 36 -8.53 2.94 -4.59
CA LEU A 36 -7.88 3.51 -3.40
C LEU A 36 -8.37 4.94 -3.15
N ASN A 37 -8.57 5.75 -4.19
CA ASN A 37 -9.21 7.05 -4.10
C ASN A 37 -10.60 6.93 -3.46
N CYS A 38 -11.40 5.93 -3.84
CA CYS A 38 -12.69 5.70 -3.21
C CYS A 38 -12.54 5.39 -1.70
N ILE A 39 -11.67 4.43 -1.36
CA ILE A 39 -11.43 3.98 0.02
C ILE A 39 -10.97 5.14 0.91
N PHE A 40 -9.96 5.89 0.48
CA PHE A 40 -9.33 6.95 1.27
C PHE A 40 -9.98 8.33 1.09
N ASN A 41 -10.96 8.49 0.20
CA ASN A 41 -11.64 9.77 -0.08
C ASN A 41 -11.99 10.61 1.16
N PRO A 42 -12.48 10.05 2.29
CA PRO A 42 -12.80 10.85 3.48
C PRO A 42 -11.61 11.62 4.08
N LYS A 43 -10.39 11.25 3.73
CA LYS A 43 -9.14 11.86 4.20
C LYS A 43 -8.30 12.46 3.06
N MET A 44 -8.91 12.66 1.89
CA MET A 44 -8.24 13.24 0.72
C MET A 44 -8.76 14.64 0.42
N GLU A 45 -7.83 15.57 0.24
CA GLU A 45 -8.11 16.93 -0.22
C GLU A 45 -8.03 17.03 -1.74
N ARG A 46 -7.18 16.20 -2.35
CA ARG A 46 -7.08 15.99 -3.79
C ARG A 46 -6.83 14.52 -4.09
N LEU A 47 -7.59 14.00 -5.05
CA LEU A 47 -7.45 12.63 -5.53
C LEU A 47 -6.02 12.36 -6.01
N VAL A 48 -5.57 11.13 -5.84
CA VAL A 48 -4.33 10.68 -6.46
C VAL A 48 -4.61 10.49 -7.95
N ILE A 49 -3.78 11.08 -8.80
CA ILE A 49 -3.89 11.02 -10.26
C ILE A 49 -2.50 10.81 -10.87
N PHE A 50 -2.46 10.45 -12.15
CA PHE A 50 -1.20 10.50 -12.91
C PHE A 50 -0.78 11.96 -13.14
N SER A 51 0.46 12.29 -12.81
CA SER A 51 1.09 13.60 -12.99
C SER A 51 2.19 13.53 -14.04
N GLY A 52 1.80 13.30 -15.29
CA GLY A 52 2.74 13.20 -16.42
C GLY A 52 3.53 11.88 -16.45
N GLY A 53 3.34 11.10 -17.52
CA GLY A 53 4.00 9.80 -17.66
C GLY A 53 3.50 8.77 -16.65
N ASP A 54 4.39 8.27 -15.80
CA ASP A 54 4.19 7.23 -14.79
C ASP A 54 4.23 7.74 -13.33
N GLU A 55 4.38 9.04 -13.15
CA GLU A 55 4.30 9.66 -11.83
C GLU A 55 2.85 9.78 -11.36
N LEU A 56 2.65 9.62 -10.05
CA LEU A 56 1.39 9.77 -9.35
C LEU A 56 1.50 10.89 -8.33
N GLN A 57 0.46 11.70 -8.19
CA GLN A 57 0.40 12.79 -7.21
C GLN A 57 -0.98 12.91 -6.56
N GLY A 58 -1.03 13.13 -5.25
CA GLY A 58 -2.26 13.35 -4.48
C GLY A 58 -2.02 14.10 -3.16
N LEU A 59 -3.10 14.50 -2.47
CA LEU A 59 -3.05 15.26 -1.21
C LEU A 59 -4.03 14.74 -0.16
N PHE A 60 -3.53 14.54 1.05
CA PHE A 60 -4.28 13.98 2.17
C PHE A 60 -4.35 14.96 3.34
N SER A 61 -5.42 14.87 4.11
CA SER A 61 -5.61 15.64 5.34
C SER A 61 -4.83 15.07 6.53
N THR A 62 -4.36 13.81 6.45
CA THR A 62 -3.51 13.19 7.48
C THR A 62 -2.36 12.40 6.87
N THR A 63 -1.24 12.33 7.59
CA THR A 63 -0.01 11.65 7.16
C THR A 63 -0.19 10.13 7.18
N VAL A 64 -0.89 9.60 8.18
CA VAL A 64 -1.25 8.19 8.30
C VAL A 64 -2.05 7.74 7.07
N SER A 65 -3.04 8.53 6.63
CA SER A 65 -3.88 8.17 5.47
C SER A 65 -3.06 8.12 4.18
N ALA A 66 -2.15 9.08 3.98
CA ALA A 66 -1.22 9.08 2.85
C ALA A 66 -0.31 7.84 2.85
N TYR A 67 0.23 7.46 4.03
CA TYR A 67 1.08 6.28 4.15
C TYR A 67 0.32 4.97 3.95
N LEU A 68 -0.89 4.84 4.52
CA LEU A 68 -1.75 3.67 4.31
C LEU A 68 -2.13 3.49 2.84
N TYR A 69 -2.45 4.59 2.14
CA TYR A 69 -2.69 4.60 0.70
C TYR A 69 -1.45 4.09 -0.06
N LEU A 70 -0.29 4.71 0.17
CA LEU A 70 0.96 4.36 -0.50
C LEU A 70 1.34 2.89 -0.27
N ARG A 71 1.21 2.43 0.97
CA ARG A 71 1.49 1.05 1.36
C ARG A 71 0.59 0.06 0.62
N LEU A 72 -0.72 0.29 0.60
CA LEU A 72 -1.65 -0.62 -0.05
C LEU A 72 -1.45 -0.62 -1.58
N LEU A 73 -1.21 0.54 -2.19
CA LEU A 73 -0.82 0.65 -3.59
C LEU A 73 0.42 -0.21 -3.89
N SER A 74 1.44 -0.11 -3.04
CA SER A 74 2.69 -0.87 -3.24
C SER A 74 2.52 -2.38 -3.15
N LEU A 75 1.67 -2.84 -2.23
CA LEU A 75 1.31 -4.26 -2.12
C LEU A 75 0.52 -4.72 -3.36
N LEU A 76 -0.40 -3.90 -3.87
CA LEU A 76 -1.16 -4.17 -5.08
C LEU A 76 -0.29 -4.20 -6.33
N LEU A 77 0.80 -3.42 -6.39
CA LEU A 77 1.66 -3.34 -7.57
C LEU A 77 2.77 -4.41 -7.59
N PHE A 78 3.13 -5.00 -6.44
CA PHE A 78 4.14 -6.06 -6.37
C PHE A 78 3.97 -7.13 -7.46
N PRO A 79 5.03 -7.55 -8.20
CA PRO A 79 6.44 -7.21 -7.99
C PRO A 79 6.89 -5.91 -8.67
N VAL A 80 5.99 -5.16 -9.30
CA VAL A 80 6.29 -3.81 -9.78
C VAL A 80 6.57 -2.93 -8.57
N GLN A 81 7.76 -2.35 -8.52
CA GLN A 81 8.22 -1.52 -7.42
C GLN A 81 7.85 -0.07 -7.68
N ILE A 82 7.47 0.66 -6.63
CA ILE A 82 7.30 2.11 -6.67
C ILE A 82 8.27 2.79 -5.70
N ARG A 83 8.64 4.02 -6.03
CA ARG A 83 9.31 4.96 -5.14
C ARG A 83 8.33 6.06 -4.77
N ALA A 84 8.43 6.62 -3.57
CA ALA A 84 7.54 7.71 -3.19
C ALA A 84 8.15 8.69 -2.19
N GLY A 85 7.72 9.94 -2.30
CA GLY A 85 7.94 11.01 -1.35
C GLY A 85 6.62 11.39 -0.67
N LEU A 86 6.65 11.50 0.65
CA LEU A 86 5.59 12.05 1.48
C LEU A 86 6.06 13.41 2.01
N GLY A 87 5.30 14.47 1.73
CA GLY A 87 5.63 15.82 2.16
C GLY A 87 4.61 16.36 3.14
N VAL A 88 5.00 16.56 4.39
CA VAL A 88 4.14 17.07 5.46
C VAL A 88 4.34 18.57 5.62
N GLY A 89 3.31 19.36 5.35
CA GLY A 89 3.39 20.81 5.40
C GLY A 89 2.08 21.51 5.10
N ALA A 90 2.13 22.82 4.93
CA ALA A 90 0.95 23.59 4.54
C ALA A 90 0.59 23.38 3.05
N TRP A 91 -0.70 23.56 2.76
CA TRP A 91 -1.26 23.67 1.42
C TRP A 91 -1.68 25.12 1.18
N THR A 92 -0.87 25.87 0.43
CA THR A 92 -0.98 27.34 0.33
C THR A 92 -1.64 27.80 -0.95
N VAL A 93 -1.33 27.19 -2.10
CA VAL A 93 -1.98 27.50 -3.38
C VAL A 93 -3.10 26.49 -3.60
N LYS A 94 -4.34 26.98 -3.48
CA LYS A 94 -5.56 26.19 -3.63
C LYS A 94 -6.28 26.61 -4.90
N VAL A 95 -6.03 25.89 -5.99
CA VAL A 95 -6.81 26.08 -7.23
C VAL A 95 -8.13 25.34 -7.06
N GLU A 96 -9.22 26.11 -7.05
CA GLU A 96 -10.58 25.59 -6.98
C GLU A 96 -10.86 24.68 -8.19
N ASN A 97 -11.41 23.49 -7.96
CA ASN A 97 -11.61 22.43 -8.95
C ASN A 97 -10.34 21.94 -9.68
N GLY A 98 -9.16 22.50 -9.36
CA GLY A 98 -7.89 22.04 -9.88
C GLY A 98 -7.55 20.64 -9.37
N SER A 99 -6.92 19.86 -10.24
CA SER A 99 -6.32 18.58 -9.93
C SER A 99 -5.17 18.71 -8.92
N SER A 100 -4.63 17.59 -8.44
CA SER A 100 -3.49 17.64 -7.50
C SER A 100 -2.25 18.29 -8.11
N THR A 101 -2.07 18.26 -9.44
CA THR A 101 -0.94 18.88 -10.15
C THR A 101 -1.02 20.40 -10.25
N GLU A 102 -2.20 20.98 -9.98
CA GLU A 102 -2.44 22.42 -10.02
C GLU A 102 -2.38 23.06 -8.62
N GLN A 103 -2.12 22.25 -7.59
CA GLN A 103 -1.96 22.73 -6.22
C GLN A 103 -0.49 22.97 -5.90
N ASP A 104 -0.24 23.80 -4.88
CA ASP A 104 1.12 24.05 -4.43
C ASP A 104 1.21 24.38 -2.93
N GLY A 105 2.42 24.30 -2.40
CA GLY A 105 2.77 24.68 -1.04
C GLY A 105 3.83 23.78 -0.42
N PRO A 106 4.24 24.06 0.83
CA PRO A 106 5.27 23.30 1.52
C PRO A 106 5.07 21.78 1.49
N ALA A 107 3.83 21.28 1.60
CA ALA A 107 3.55 19.85 1.47
C ALA A 107 4.05 19.27 0.14
N TYR A 108 3.73 19.92 -1.00
CA TYR A 108 4.16 19.47 -2.33
C TYR A 108 5.67 19.62 -2.53
N HIS A 109 6.26 20.74 -2.10
CA HIS A 109 7.71 20.94 -2.19
C HIS A 109 8.49 19.88 -1.40
N PHE A 110 8.04 19.54 -0.19
CA PHE A 110 8.66 18.48 0.62
C PHE A 110 8.48 17.09 0.00
N ALA A 111 7.31 16.78 -0.57
CA ALA A 111 7.09 15.50 -1.24
C ALA A 111 8.00 15.35 -2.47
N ARG A 112 8.18 16.43 -3.25
CA ARG A 112 9.07 16.48 -4.40
C ARG A 112 10.52 16.24 -4.00
N LYS A 113 11.00 16.98 -2.99
CA LYS A 113 12.34 16.78 -2.42
C LYS A 113 12.52 15.35 -1.90
N ALA A 114 11.51 14.79 -1.24
CA ALA A 114 11.58 13.45 -0.67
C ALA A 114 11.73 12.36 -1.76
N ILE A 115 10.98 12.42 -2.86
CA ILE A 115 11.12 11.44 -3.95
C ILE A 115 12.44 11.63 -4.71
N GLU A 116 12.90 12.87 -4.89
CA GLU A 116 14.21 13.20 -5.48
C GLU A 116 15.36 12.57 -4.69
N ASP A 117 15.35 12.72 -3.36
CA ASP A 117 16.31 12.09 -2.46
C ASP A 117 16.31 10.56 -2.60
N VAL A 118 15.12 9.94 -2.71
CA VAL A 118 14.97 8.47 -2.82
C VAL A 118 15.60 7.90 -4.09
N TYR A 119 15.65 8.65 -5.20
CA TYR A 119 16.28 8.16 -6.43
C TYR A 119 17.77 7.83 -6.25
N GLY A 120 18.47 8.55 -5.35
CA GLY A 120 19.87 8.31 -5.02
C GLY A 120 20.10 7.20 -3.98
N MET A 121 19.05 6.66 -3.38
CA MET A 121 19.14 5.71 -2.27
C MET A 121 19.05 4.25 -2.72
N GLN A 122 19.81 3.39 -2.03
CA GLN A 122 19.83 1.94 -2.32
C GLN A 122 18.85 1.16 -1.43
N THR A 123 18.68 1.59 -0.17
CA THR A 123 17.91 0.87 0.86
C THR A 123 16.54 1.48 1.13
N GLN A 124 16.20 2.59 0.47
CA GLN A 124 14.93 3.29 0.68
C GLN A 124 14.08 3.26 -0.59
N ARG A 125 12.80 2.93 -0.40
CA ARG A 125 11.74 3.07 -1.41
C ARG A 125 10.85 4.27 -1.13
N TYR A 126 10.69 4.67 0.14
CA TYR A 126 9.90 5.82 0.54
C TYR A 126 10.72 6.78 1.36
N ARG A 127 10.32 8.05 1.33
CA ARG A 127 10.86 9.05 2.23
C ARG A 127 9.76 10.02 2.64
N ILE A 128 9.79 10.43 3.90
CA ILE A 128 8.93 11.48 4.45
C ILE A 128 9.79 12.68 4.83
N GLN A 129 9.28 13.86 4.49
CA GLN A 129 9.93 15.13 4.74
C GLN A 129 8.88 16.13 5.24
N GLY A 130 9.22 16.89 6.28
CA GLY A 130 8.52 18.11 6.66
C GLY A 130 9.52 19.23 6.91
N GLU A 131 9.14 20.21 7.72
CA GLU A 131 10.03 21.30 8.14
C GLU A 131 11.31 20.78 8.82
N LYS A 132 11.16 19.70 9.61
CA LYS A 132 12.28 18.96 10.20
C LYS A 132 12.40 17.61 9.51
N SER A 133 13.63 17.22 9.19
CA SER A 133 13.94 15.87 8.73
C SER A 133 13.88 14.89 9.89
N ASP A 134 13.27 13.74 9.68
CA ASP A 134 13.22 12.64 10.64
C ASP A 134 13.91 11.40 10.05
N SER A 135 15.19 11.22 10.39
CA SER A 135 15.97 10.08 9.88
C SER A 135 15.50 8.75 10.47
N LEU A 136 14.99 8.76 11.70
CA LEU A 136 14.50 7.56 12.38
C LEU A 136 13.20 7.08 11.73
N LEU A 137 12.23 7.97 11.52
CA LEU A 137 11.01 7.64 10.81
C LEU A 137 11.30 7.13 9.38
N ASN A 138 12.21 7.78 8.67
CA ASN A 138 12.63 7.32 7.35
C ASN A 138 13.28 5.93 7.35
N ALA A 139 14.04 5.58 8.40
CA ALA A 139 14.56 4.23 8.56
C ALA A 139 13.43 3.22 8.83
N ILE A 140 12.49 3.54 9.72
CA ILE A 140 11.36 2.66 10.08
C ILE A 140 10.43 2.44 8.87
N LEU A 141 10.12 3.48 8.10
CA LEU A 141 9.31 3.41 6.87
C LEU A 141 9.83 2.40 5.84
N ASN A 142 11.15 2.18 5.83
CA ASN A 142 11.82 1.29 4.89
C ASN A 142 12.25 -0.04 5.53
N ALA A 143 12.02 -0.24 6.83
CA ALA A 143 12.47 -1.43 7.54
C ALA A 143 11.88 -2.73 6.97
N SER A 144 10.66 -2.67 6.42
CA SER A 144 10.00 -3.83 5.79
C SER A 144 10.39 -4.05 4.32
N TYR A 145 11.17 -3.15 3.71
CA TYR A 145 11.37 -3.12 2.26
C TYR A 145 12.03 -4.39 1.73
N ASP A 146 13.18 -4.77 2.28
CA ASP A 146 13.92 -5.95 1.81
C ASP A 146 13.08 -7.23 1.93
N LEU A 147 12.38 -7.39 3.07
CA LEU A 147 11.46 -8.50 3.30
C LEU A 147 10.32 -8.54 2.25
N CYS A 148 9.76 -7.38 1.90
CA CYS A 148 8.74 -7.28 0.84
C CYS A 148 9.30 -7.74 -0.51
N THR A 149 10.52 -7.32 -0.87
CA THR A 149 11.10 -7.65 -2.18
C THR A 149 11.49 -9.12 -2.33
N GLN A 150 11.67 -9.83 -1.22
CA GLN A 150 11.97 -11.26 -1.19
C GLN A 150 10.72 -12.15 -1.28
N GLN A 151 9.52 -11.57 -1.17
CA GLN A 151 8.29 -12.34 -1.30
C GLN A 151 8.15 -12.93 -2.71
N SER A 152 7.55 -14.11 -2.78
CA SER A 152 6.98 -14.63 -4.02
C SER A 152 5.63 -13.98 -4.32
N TYR A 153 5.18 -14.08 -5.57
CA TYR A 153 3.87 -13.59 -6.01
C TYR A 153 2.72 -14.13 -5.14
N LEU A 154 2.81 -15.40 -4.72
CA LEU A 154 1.80 -16.05 -3.89
C LEU A 154 1.86 -15.64 -2.41
N GLN A 155 3.04 -15.31 -1.90
CA GLN A 155 3.18 -14.74 -0.56
C GLN A 155 2.61 -13.31 -0.51
N ASN A 156 2.84 -12.51 -1.55
CA ASN A 156 2.19 -11.20 -1.70
C ASN A 156 0.67 -11.34 -1.85
N PHE A 157 0.17 -12.37 -2.54
CA PHE A 157 -1.26 -12.66 -2.59
C PHE A 157 -1.82 -12.90 -1.19
N THR A 158 -1.16 -13.76 -0.43
CA THR A 158 -1.52 -14.05 0.97
C THR A 158 -1.50 -12.78 1.84
N MET A 159 -0.51 -11.89 1.62
CA MET A 159 -0.43 -10.59 2.29
C MET A 159 -1.63 -9.70 1.94
N LEU A 160 -2.01 -9.58 0.66
CA LEU A 160 -3.15 -8.77 0.24
C LEU A 160 -4.48 -9.30 0.79
N LEU A 161 -4.65 -10.62 0.89
CA LEU A 161 -5.82 -11.20 1.56
C LEU A 161 -5.87 -10.84 3.04
N LEU A 162 -4.72 -10.83 3.71
CA LEU A 162 -4.63 -10.36 5.10
C LEU A 162 -4.95 -8.88 5.25
N GLU A 163 -4.49 -8.04 4.32
CA GLU A 163 -4.84 -6.61 4.31
C GLU A 163 -6.33 -6.40 4.08
N TYR A 164 -6.96 -7.19 3.22
CA TYR A 164 -8.41 -7.12 3.02
C TYR A 164 -9.20 -7.62 4.24
N MET A 165 -8.81 -8.75 4.83
CA MET A 165 -9.56 -9.39 5.92
C MET A 165 -9.31 -8.75 7.30
N TYR A 166 -8.11 -8.20 7.49
CA TYR A 166 -7.63 -7.64 8.76
C TYR A 166 -6.95 -6.27 8.54
N PRO A 167 -7.62 -5.29 7.93
CA PRO A 167 -7.00 -4.02 7.54
C PRO A 167 -6.55 -3.20 8.75
N PHE A 168 -5.46 -2.45 8.57
CA PHE A 168 -5.13 -1.32 9.46
C PHE A 168 -6.15 -0.20 9.25
N THR A 169 -6.70 0.32 10.34
CA THR A 169 -7.74 1.35 10.29
C THR A 169 -7.60 2.35 11.43
N ASP A 170 -8.05 3.57 11.19
CA ASP A 170 -8.55 4.46 12.22
C ASP A 170 -10.09 4.37 12.29
N GLU A 171 -10.70 5.09 13.23
CA GLU A 171 -12.16 5.16 13.44
C GLU A 171 -12.96 5.64 12.21
N THR A 172 -12.29 6.23 11.21
CA THR A 172 -12.91 6.96 10.11
C THR A 172 -12.75 6.34 8.72
N ASN A 173 -11.86 5.34 8.56
CA ASN A 173 -11.34 4.98 7.23
C ASN A 173 -11.96 3.76 6.54
N ILE A 174 -12.79 2.94 7.20
CA ILE A 174 -13.33 1.72 6.57
C ILE A 174 -14.83 1.78 6.38
N ASN A 175 -15.24 2.21 5.19
CA ASN A 175 -16.54 1.86 4.63
C ASN A 175 -16.45 0.44 4.03
N ALA A 176 -17.20 -0.50 4.59
CA ALA A 176 -17.18 -1.91 4.19
C ALA A 176 -17.54 -2.11 2.70
N ASP A 177 -18.43 -1.27 2.15
CA ASP A 177 -18.82 -1.33 0.74
C ASP A 177 -17.67 -0.92 -0.17
N LYS A 178 -16.85 0.05 0.27
CA LYS A 178 -15.67 0.50 -0.49
C LYS A 178 -14.56 -0.55 -0.48
N PHE A 179 -14.43 -1.34 0.59
CA PHE A 179 -13.47 -2.44 0.64
C PHE A 179 -13.84 -3.60 -0.28
N LYS A 180 -15.11 -3.78 -0.65
CA LYS A 180 -15.52 -4.81 -1.62
C LYS A 180 -14.83 -4.66 -2.98
N ALA A 181 -14.58 -3.42 -3.42
CA ALA A 181 -13.86 -3.14 -4.66
C ALA A 181 -12.38 -3.60 -4.60
N LEU A 182 -11.74 -3.51 -3.43
CA LEU A 182 -10.37 -4.00 -3.22
C LEU A 182 -10.26 -5.51 -3.48
N LYS A 183 -11.26 -6.28 -3.04
CA LYS A 183 -11.31 -7.73 -3.31
C LYS A 183 -11.27 -8.04 -4.81
N ASN A 184 -12.03 -7.28 -5.60
CA ASN A 184 -12.07 -7.46 -7.05
C ASN A 184 -10.72 -7.12 -7.70
N LEU A 185 -10.07 -6.03 -7.29
CA LEU A 185 -8.72 -5.69 -7.77
C LEU A 185 -7.71 -6.80 -7.47
N ILE A 186 -7.74 -7.34 -6.25
CA ILE A 186 -6.87 -8.46 -5.87
C ILE A 186 -7.13 -9.62 -6.83
N LYS A 187 -8.40 -10.00 -7.04
CA LYS A 187 -8.74 -11.08 -7.97
C LYS A 187 -8.22 -10.81 -9.39
N ASP A 188 -8.51 -9.64 -9.94
CA ASP A 188 -8.13 -9.27 -11.30
C ASP A 188 -6.62 -9.28 -11.50
N LYS A 189 -5.86 -8.82 -10.50
CA LYS A 189 -4.39 -8.88 -10.50
C LYS A 189 -3.88 -10.30 -10.75
N TYR A 190 -4.38 -11.26 -9.98
CA TYR A 190 -3.86 -12.63 -9.98
C TYR A 190 -4.44 -13.49 -11.10
N ASP A 191 -5.70 -13.26 -11.50
CA ASP A 191 -6.30 -13.90 -12.68
C ASP A 191 -5.58 -13.50 -13.97
N ASN A 192 -5.08 -12.26 -14.05
CA ASN A 192 -4.36 -11.73 -15.20
C ASN A 192 -2.82 -11.74 -15.06
N GLU A 193 -2.29 -12.33 -13.99
CA GLU A 193 -0.85 -12.45 -13.72
C GLU A 193 -0.09 -11.10 -13.80
N ILE A 194 -0.73 -9.99 -13.39
CA ILE A 194 -0.20 -8.64 -13.54
C ILE A 194 1.13 -8.47 -12.79
N GLY A 195 2.15 -8.01 -13.52
CA GLY A 195 3.50 -7.72 -13.01
C GLY A 195 4.50 -8.87 -13.11
N LEU A 196 4.10 -10.08 -13.52
CA LEU A 196 5.03 -11.18 -13.78
C LEU A 196 5.78 -10.95 -15.11
N LYS A 197 7.10 -10.77 -15.06
CA LYS A 197 7.94 -10.55 -16.25
C LYS A 197 8.13 -11.82 -17.10
N GLY A 198 8.14 -11.64 -18.42
CA GLY A 198 8.86 -12.52 -19.35
C GLY A 198 8.29 -13.94 -19.49
N GLY A 199 6.97 -14.08 -19.51
CA GLY A 199 6.33 -15.38 -19.74
C GLY A 199 6.56 -16.41 -18.63
N LYS A 200 7.07 -16.00 -17.46
CA LYS A 200 7.06 -16.79 -16.22
C LYS A 200 5.62 -16.99 -15.74
N ARG A 201 4.84 -17.76 -16.51
CA ARG A 201 3.54 -18.25 -16.10
C ARG A 201 3.72 -19.13 -14.88
N LEU A 202 2.76 -19.09 -13.98
CA LEU A 202 2.81 -19.93 -12.80
C LEU A 202 2.78 -21.41 -13.21
N ASN A 203 3.86 -22.12 -12.89
CA ASN A 203 4.04 -23.53 -13.24
C ASN A 203 3.24 -24.43 -12.27
N SER A 204 1.92 -24.53 -12.46
CA SER A 204 1.11 -25.75 -12.22
C SER A 204 -0.39 -25.43 -12.26
N LYS A 205 -1.23 -26.44 -12.56
CA LYS A 205 -2.69 -26.37 -12.37
C LYS A 205 -3.07 -26.03 -10.91
N ASN A 206 -2.33 -26.57 -9.94
CA ASN A 206 -2.58 -26.35 -8.52
C ASN A 206 -2.36 -24.88 -8.13
N THR A 207 -1.30 -24.24 -8.65
CA THR A 207 -1.01 -22.83 -8.38
C THR A 207 -2.09 -21.91 -8.95
N ARG A 208 -2.61 -22.20 -10.15
CA ARG A 208 -3.75 -21.45 -10.73
C ARG A 208 -5.05 -21.62 -9.94
N GLN A 209 -5.27 -22.78 -9.34
CA GLN A 209 -6.45 -23.02 -8.50
C GLN A 209 -6.42 -22.16 -7.22
N ILE A 210 -5.22 -21.88 -6.67
CA ILE A 210 -5.08 -21.07 -5.45
C ILE A 210 -5.56 -19.62 -5.67
N TYR A 211 -5.47 -19.06 -6.87
CA TYR A 211 -5.91 -17.66 -7.09
C TYR A 211 -7.43 -17.51 -7.23
N ARG A 212 -8.19 -18.62 -7.30
CA ARG A 212 -9.64 -18.55 -7.32
C ARG A 212 -10.15 -18.26 -5.91
N ILE A 213 -10.48 -16.99 -5.69
CA ILE A 213 -11.13 -16.52 -4.48
C ILE A 213 -12.56 -17.05 -4.39
N ASN A 214 -12.88 -17.69 -3.26
CA ASN A 214 -14.25 -17.99 -2.86
C ASN A 214 -14.85 -16.78 -2.14
N ASP A 215 -15.71 -16.04 -2.84
CA ASP A 215 -16.30 -14.79 -2.36
C ASP A 215 -17.07 -14.91 -1.04
N GLY A 216 -17.71 -16.05 -0.79
CA GLY A 216 -18.50 -16.28 0.44
C GLY A 216 -17.67 -16.39 1.71
N GLU A 217 -16.36 -16.65 1.58
CA GLU A 217 -15.43 -16.82 2.70
C GLU A 217 -14.60 -15.55 2.99
N MET A 218 -14.67 -14.54 2.10
CA MET A 218 -13.90 -13.30 2.20
C MET A 218 -14.74 -12.13 2.74
N ASN A 219 -14.83 -12.06 4.07
CA ASN A 219 -15.38 -10.91 4.78
C ASN A 219 -14.29 -10.19 5.56
N VAL A 220 -14.39 -8.84 5.61
CA VAL A 220 -13.63 -8.04 6.58
C VAL A 220 -13.99 -8.57 7.96
N SER A 221 -13.03 -9.22 8.62
CA SER A 221 -13.27 -9.99 9.83
C SER A 221 -13.01 -9.13 11.06
N ASP A 222 -11.73 -8.80 11.28
CA ASP A 222 -11.26 -8.17 12.51
C ASP A 222 -10.30 -7.03 12.16
N LYS A 223 -10.78 -5.79 12.24
CA LYS A 223 -9.97 -4.60 11.96
C LYS A 223 -8.82 -4.50 12.98
N ILE A 224 -7.71 -3.92 12.55
CA ILE A 224 -6.57 -3.62 13.41
C ILE A 224 -6.54 -2.11 13.63
N TRP A 225 -6.96 -1.71 14.81
CA TRP A 225 -7.06 -0.30 15.20
C TRP A 225 -5.67 0.26 15.47
N ILE A 226 -5.27 1.26 14.69
CA ILE A 226 -3.95 1.88 14.83
C ILE A 226 -3.82 2.70 16.12
N SER A 227 -4.94 3.13 16.70
CA SER A 227 -5.03 3.85 17.97
C SER A 227 -4.79 2.98 19.21
N GLU A 228 -4.88 1.65 19.12
CA GLU A 228 -4.63 0.77 20.26
C GLU A 228 -3.15 0.76 20.64
N THR A 229 -2.76 1.33 21.78
CA THR A 229 -1.37 1.42 22.23
C THR A 229 -0.94 0.34 23.22
N ASP A 230 -1.90 -0.33 23.87
CA ASP A 230 -1.62 -1.14 25.07
C ASP A 230 -1.41 -2.64 24.77
N ARG A 231 -1.16 -2.99 23.51
CA ARG A 231 -0.96 -4.37 23.06
C ARG A 231 0.33 -4.52 22.28
N GLU A 232 0.98 -5.66 22.45
CA GLU A 232 2.09 -6.07 21.60
C GLU A 232 1.60 -6.24 20.15
N PHE A 233 2.43 -5.84 19.18
CA PHE A 233 2.04 -5.87 17.76
C PHE A 233 1.72 -7.29 17.28
N GLU A 234 2.44 -8.28 17.80
CA GLU A 234 2.20 -9.68 17.45
C GLU A 234 0.80 -10.13 17.86
N ASP A 235 0.32 -9.73 19.05
CA ASP A 235 -1.04 -10.03 19.52
C ASP A 235 -2.11 -9.31 18.69
N MET A 236 -1.80 -8.09 18.23
CA MET A 236 -2.69 -7.36 17.34
C MET A 236 -2.82 -8.04 15.97
N LEU A 237 -1.72 -8.60 15.45
CA LEU A 237 -1.64 -9.16 14.10
C LEU A 237 -2.04 -10.64 14.03
N LEU A 238 -1.69 -11.47 15.01
CA LEU A 238 -1.96 -12.90 15.03
C LEU A 238 -3.40 -13.21 15.47
N LYS A 239 -4.36 -13.03 14.56
CA LYS A 239 -5.76 -13.36 14.84
C LYS A 239 -6.03 -14.87 14.84
N LYS A 240 -6.82 -15.33 15.81
CA LYS A 240 -7.23 -16.73 15.94
C LYS A 240 -7.92 -17.23 14.67
N GLY A 241 -7.44 -18.36 14.14
CA GLY A 241 -8.05 -19.00 12.95
C GLY A 241 -7.78 -18.29 11.62
N MET A 242 -6.92 -17.27 11.59
CA MET A 242 -6.55 -16.52 10.38
C MET A 242 -6.18 -17.41 9.20
N ALA A 243 -5.22 -18.33 9.40
CA ALA A 243 -4.77 -19.23 8.33
C ALA A 243 -5.89 -20.15 7.82
N ALA A 244 -6.81 -20.57 8.70
CA ALA A 244 -7.95 -21.38 8.33
C ALA A 244 -9.00 -20.60 7.52
N LYS A 245 -9.20 -19.31 7.82
CA LYS A 245 -10.08 -18.45 7.03
C LYS A 245 -9.51 -18.23 5.61
N ILE A 246 -8.22 -17.89 5.51
CA ILE A 246 -7.55 -17.72 4.21
C ILE A 246 -7.58 -19.03 3.43
N SER A 247 -7.30 -20.16 4.07
CA SER A 247 -7.24 -21.45 3.38
C SER A 247 -8.58 -21.82 2.73
N ARG A 248 -9.71 -21.48 3.38
CA ARG A 248 -11.05 -21.62 2.78
C ARG A 248 -11.30 -20.63 1.65
N ALA A 249 -10.85 -19.38 1.81
CA ALA A 249 -10.98 -18.35 0.77
C ALA A 249 -10.24 -18.71 -0.53
N ILE A 250 -9.10 -19.40 -0.47
CA ILE A 250 -8.26 -19.71 -1.64
C ILE A 250 -8.19 -21.19 -2.00
N GLY A 251 -8.99 -22.04 -1.34
CA GLY A 251 -9.09 -23.47 -1.66
C GLY A 251 -7.79 -24.26 -1.46
N THR A 252 -7.04 -23.99 -0.39
CA THR A 252 -5.79 -24.72 -0.06
C THR A 252 -5.80 -25.24 1.39
N THR A 253 -4.74 -25.92 1.83
CA THR A 253 -4.63 -26.40 3.22
C THR A 253 -4.19 -25.26 4.16
N ARG A 254 -4.65 -25.31 5.41
CA ARG A 254 -4.18 -24.39 6.46
C ARG A 254 -2.64 -24.39 6.58
N GLN A 255 -2.02 -25.57 6.54
CA GLN A 255 -0.56 -25.72 6.65
C GLN A 255 0.18 -25.01 5.52
N ASN A 256 -0.38 -25.00 4.30
CA ASN A 256 0.19 -24.26 3.18
C ASN A 256 0.13 -22.74 3.44
N VAL A 257 -0.99 -22.24 3.94
CA VAL A 257 -1.13 -20.82 4.32
C VAL A 257 -0.15 -20.46 5.44
N ASP A 258 -0.06 -21.27 6.49
CA ASP A 258 0.89 -21.07 7.60
C ASP A 258 2.34 -20.98 7.06
N LYS A 259 2.70 -21.85 6.11
CA LYS A 259 4.01 -21.81 5.44
C LYS A 259 4.21 -20.55 4.59
N MET A 260 3.18 -20.07 3.89
CA MET A 260 3.25 -18.82 3.12
C MET A 260 3.43 -17.62 4.03
N ILE A 261 2.68 -17.54 5.14
CA ILE A 261 2.80 -16.48 6.15
C ILE A 261 4.21 -16.46 6.74
N LYS A 262 4.70 -17.63 7.19
CA LYS A 262 6.03 -17.76 7.80
C LYS A 262 7.15 -17.44 6.80
N ASN A 263 7.19 -18.14 5.67
CA ASN A 263 8.28 -17.98 4.70
C ASN A 263 8.23 -16.65 3.95
N GLY A 264 7.06 -15.99 3.92
CA GLY A 264 6.88 -14.67 3.33
C GLY A 264 7.15 -13.53 4.31
N ASN A 265 7.55 -13.83 5.55
CA ASN A 265 7.76 -12.86 6.62
C ASN A 265 6.56 -11.92 6.83
N ILE A 266 5.34 -12.41 6.60
CA ILE A 266 4.16 -11.55 6.48
C ILE A 266 3.89 -10.82 7.80
N ILE A 267 3.91 -11.52 8.93
CA ILE A 267 3.69 -10.90 10.24
C ILE A 267 4.79 -9.88 10.55
N ALA A 268 6.07 -10.20 10.29
CA ALA A 268 7.18 -9.27 10.50
C ALA A 268 7.05 -7.99 9.66
N ILE A 269 6.70 -8.11 8.37
CA ILE A 269 6.44 -6.96 7.48
C ILE A 269 5.31 -6.10 8.06
N ARG A 270 4.18 -6.72 8.43
CA ARG A 270 3.04 -5.99 8.98
C ARG A 270 3.35 -5.34 10.33
N SER A 271 4.17 -5.96 11.18
CA SER A 271 4.63 -5.37 12.45
C SER A 271 5.49 -4.12 12.20
N LEU A 272 6.42 -4.18 11.25
CA LEU A 272 7.28 -3.04 10.89
C LEU A 272 6.45 -1.91 10.26
N ASP A 273 5.47 -2.25 9.41
CA ASP A 273 4.56 -1.27 8.83
C ASP A 273 3.69 -0.61 9.91
N LEU A 274 3.20 -1.39 10.90
CA LEU A 274 2.43 -0.87 12.04
C LEU A 274 3.28 0.02 12.93
N ALA A 275 4.56 -0.31 13.13
CA ALA A 275 5.52 0.55 13.82
C ALA A 275 5.64 1.90 13.12
N ALA A 276 5.78 1.91 11.79
CA ALA A 276 5.83 3.13 11.00
C ALA A 276 4.54 3.96 11.14
N ILE A 277 3.37 3.31 11.06
CA ILE A 277 2.06 3.99 11.22
C ILE A 277 1.97 4.66 12.59
N LYS A 278 2.28 3.93 13.66
CA LYS A 278 2.21 4.47 15.03
C LYS A 278 3.21 5.58 15.27
N TYR A 279 4.40 5.48 14.69
CA TYR A 279 5.39 6.56 14.76
C TYR A 279 4.89 7.81 14.02
N ILE A 280 4.31 7.67 12.83
CA ILE A 280 3.68 8.78 12.10
C ILE A 280 2.59 9.43 12.95
N LEU A 281 1.69 8.63 13.53
CA LEU A 281 0.59 9.10 14.35
C LEU A 281 1.12 9.98 15.49
N LYS A 282 2.10 9.47 16.25
CA LYS A 282 2.75 10.19 17.34
C LYS A 282 3.45 11.48 16.89
N THR A 283 4.09 11.47 15.72
CA THR A 283 4.90 12.61 15.26
C THR A 283 4.06 13.72 14.64
N TYR A 284 3.00 13.39 13.91
CA TYR A 284 2.27 14.34 13.06
C TYR A 284 0.80 14.54 13.41
N GLU A 285 0.19 13.66 14.22
CA GLU A 285 -1.26 13.65 14.45
C GLU A 285 -1.65 13.66 15.94
N GLU A 286 -0.77 13.23 16.84
CA GLU A 286 -0.90 13.41 18.29
C GLU A 286 -0.25 14.75 18.72
N ASN A 287 -0.87 15.87 18.38
CA ASN A 287 -0.58 17.19 18.97
C ASN A 287 -1.85 18.01 19.13
#